data_AF-A0A183A3P5-F1
#
_entry.id   AF-A0A183A3P5-F1
#
_cell.length_a   1.000
_cell.length_b   1.000
_cell.length_c   1.000
_cell.angle_alpha   90.00
_cell.angle_beta   90.00
_cell.angle_gamma   90.00
#
_symmetry.space_group_name_H-M   'P 1'
#
loop_
_entity.id
_entity.type
_entity.pdbx_description
1 polymer ?
#
loop_
_entity_poly.entity_id
_entity_poly.type
_entity_poly.pdbx_seq_one_letter_code
_entity_poly.pdbx_strand_id
1 'polypeptide(L)' 'MSHKLLFGKELASYDDDDIDELLAKLTEEEIEQLNEDLDPDNTLLPPSQRCRDQTKKAPTGPFDREKLLRYVHCEFFTSQ' A
#
# COMPACT_ATOMS: atom_id res chain seq x y z
N MET A 1 1.89 -27.65 18.13
CA MET A 1 1.74 -26.75 16.97
C MET A 1 0.41 -27.11 16.33
N SER A 2 -0.64 -26.30 16.54
CA SER A 2 -1.92 -26.58 15.88
C SER A 2 -1.78 -26.26 14.39
N HIS A 3 -1.95 -27.27 13.54
CA HIS A 3 -1.99 -27.08 12.10
C HIS A 3 -3.27 -26.33 11.76
N LYS A 4 -3.15 -25.07 11.34
CA LYS A 4 -4.29 -24.24 10.91
C LYS A 4 -4.70 -24.71 9.53
N LEU A 5 -5.79 -25.48 9.47
CA LEU A 5 -6.40 -25.92 8.22
C LEU A 5 -7.20 -24.75 7.63
N LEU A 6 -6.82 -24.31 6.43
CA LEU A 6 -7.64 -23.37 5.66
C LEU A 6 -8.43 -24.19 4.64
N PHE A 7 -9.74 -23.97 4.54
CA PHE A 7 -10.65 -24.69 3.64
C PHE A 7 -10.46 -26.22 3.58
N GLY A 8 -10.04 -26.86 4.68
CA GLY A 8 -9.82 -28.30 4.76
C GLY A 8 -8.47 -28.80 4.21
N LYS A 9 -7.58 -27.92 3.75
CA LYS A 9 -6.19 -28.21 3.37
C LYS A 9 -5.20 -27.64 4.40
N GLU A 10 -4.03 -28.26 4.50
CA GLU A 10 -2.93 -27.70 5.30
C GLU A 10 -2.30 -26.50 4.59
N LEU A 11 -1.88 -25.50 5.35
CA LEU A 11 -1.27 -24.29 4.79
C LEU A 11 -0.05 -24.60 3.90
N ALA A 12 0.70 -25.64 4.23
CA ALA A 12 1.88 -26.08 3.49
C ALA A 12 1.57 -26.84 2.19
N SER A 13 0.29 -27.19 1.94
CA SER A 13 -0.15 -27.90 0.73
C SER A 13 -0.81 -26.99 -0.30
N TYR A 14 -0.79 -25.67 -0.07
CA TYR A 14 -1.24 -24.69 -1.05
C TYR A 14 -0.07 -24.36 -1.98
N ASP A 15 -0.27 -24.61 -3.27
CA ASP A 15 0.67 -24.20 -4.32
C ASP A 15 0.45 -22.72 -4.67
N ASP A 16 1.43 -22.08 -5.33
CA ASP A 16 1.37 -20.64 -5.70
C ASP A 16 0.10 -20.31 -6.51
N ASP A 17 -0.35 -21.21 -7.39
CA ASP A 17 -1.58 -21.04 -8.17
C ASP A 17 -2.84 -20.96 -7.28
N ASP A 18 -2.92 -21.76 -6.21
CA ASP A 18 -4.05 -21.72 -5.25
C ASP A 18 -4.04 -20.40 -4.45
N ILE A 19 -2.85 -19.83 -4.21
CA ILE A 19 -2.66 -18.54 -3.51
C ILE A 19 -3.11 -17.39 -4.42
N ASP A 20 -2.72 -17.41 -5.69
CA ASP A 20 -3.12 -16.39 -6.67
C ASP A 20 -4.64 -16.40 -6.89
N GLU A 21 -5.28 -17.58 -6.96
CA GLU A 21 -6.74 -17.68 -7.06
C GLU A 21 -7.46 -17.15 -5.81
N LEU A 22 -6.86 -17.36 -4.62
CA LEU A 22 -7.38 -16.81 -3.37
C LEU A 22 -7.27 -15.28 -3.33
N LEU A 23 -6.14 -14.73 -3.79
CA LEU A 23 -5.93 -13.30 -3.89
C LEU A 23 -6.89 -12.65 -4.91
N ALA A 24 -7.17 -13.33 -6.02
CA ALA A 24 -8.11 -12.86 -7.04
C ALA A 24 -9.59 -12.83 -6.58
N LYS A 25 -9.94 -13.58 -5.53
CA LYS A 25 -11.29 -13.57 -4.93
C LYS A 25 -11.51 -12.40 -3.98
N LEU A 26 -10.46 -11.71 -3.55
CA LEU A 26 -10.55 -10.54 -2.69
C LEU A 26 -11.05 -9.33 -3.51
N THR A 27 -11.90 -8.52 -2.88
CA THR A 27 -12.33 -7.24 -3.46
C THR A 27 -11.22 -6.18 -3.33
N GLU A 28 -11.25 -5.13 -4.15
CA GLU A 28 -10.26 -4.04 -4.09
C GLU A 28 -10.15 -3.42 -2.67
N GLU A 29 -11.27 -3.30 -1.97
CA GLU A 29 -11.31 -2.76 -0.60
C GLU A 29 -10.60 -3.67 0.40
N GLU A 30 -10.79 -4.98 0.31
CA GLU A 30 -10.14 -5.97 1.18
C GLU A 30 -8.64 -6.07 0.89
N ILE A 31 -8.23 -5.93 -0.36
CA ILE A 31 -6.81 -5.85 -0.75
C ILE A 31 -6.16 -4.58 -0.20
N GLU A 32 -6.87 -3.44 -0.22
CA GLU A 32 -6.36 -2.18 0.35
C GLU A 32 -6.19 -2.30 1.87
N GLN A 33 -7.12 -2.96 2.55
CA GLN A 33 -7.06 -3.23 3.99
C GLN A 33 -5.92 -4.20 4.36
N LEU A 34 -5.71 -5.25 3.56
CA LEU A 34 -4.56 -6.15 3.70
C LEU A 34 -3.21 -5.43 3.54
N ASN A 35 -3.13 -4.44 2.65
CA ASN A 35 -1.94 -3.61 2.51
C ASN A 35 -1.72 -2.66 3.70
N GLU A 36 -2.76 -2.29 4.45
CA GLU A 36 -2.63 -1.48 5.67
C GLU A 36 -2.00 -2.26 6.83
N ASP A 37 -2.22 -3.58 6.88
CA ASP A 37 -1.69 -4.47 7.91
C ASP A 37 -0.22 -4.89 7.65
N LEU A 38 0.36 -4.52 6.51
CA LEU A 38 1.77 -4.80 6.21
C LEU A 38 2.69 -3.89 7.03
N ASP A 39 3.49 -4.50 7.91
CA ASP A 39 4.46 -3.78 8.72
C ASP A 39 5.50 -3.03 7.84
N PRO A 40 5.80 -1.75 8.14
CA PRO A 40 6.81 -0.97 7.41
C PRO A 40 8.23 -1.54 7.53
N ASP A 41 8.45 -2.47 8.48
CA ASP A 41 9.70 -3.18 8.69
C ASP A 41 9.77 -4.56 7.99
N ASN A 42 8.77 -4.91 7.17
CA ASN A 42 8.75 -6.17 6.45
C ASN A 42 9.97 -6.29 5.52
N THR A 43 10.91 -7.15 5.89
CA THR A 43 12.23 -7.28 5.24
C THR A 43 12.13 -7.97 3.87
N LEU A 44 11.04 -8.70 3.62
CA LEU A 44 10.78 -9.37 2.35
C LEU A 44 10.36 -8.40 1.23
N LEU A 45 9.93 -7.19 1.59
CA LEU A 45 9.56 -6.15 0.63
C LEU A 45 10.72 -5.14 0.44
N PRO A 46 10.97 -4.67 -0.80
CA PRO A 46 11.92 -3.61 -1.06
C PRO A 46 11.46 -2.30 -0.38
N PRO A 47 12.38 -1.44 0.09
CA PRO A 47 12.03 -0.24 0.87
C PRO A 47 10.98 0.67 0.23
N SER A 48 10.96 0.75 -1.10
CA SER A 48 9.99 1.56 -1.87
C SER A 48 8.55 1.04 -1.80
N GLN A 49 8.35 -0.23 -1.42
CA GLN A 49 7.03 -0.89 -1.35
C GLN A 49 6.56 -1.13 0.08
N ARG A 50 7.35 -0.74 1.08
CA ARG A 50 6.97 -0.86 2.51
C ARG A 50 6.03 0.25 2.96
N CYS A 51 5.99 1.35 2.22
CA CYS A 51 5.13 2.48 2.51
C CYS A 51 4.05 2.57 1.44
N ARG A 52 2.80 2.83 1.86
CA ARG A 52 1.71 3.14 0.94
C ARG A 52 2.09 4.31 0.04
N ASP A 53 1.68 4.23 -1.22
CA ASP A 53 1.72 5.37 -2.12
C ASP A 53 0.81 6.47 -1.56
N GLN A 54 1.40 7.52 -1.00
CA GLN A 54 0.68 8.61 -0.32
C GLN A 54 -0.03 9.55 -1.29
N THR A 55 0.05 9.30 -2.60
CA THR A 55 -0.46 10.21 -3.60
C THR A 55 -1.12 9.48 -4.76
N LYS A 56 -2.43 9.71 -4.91
CA LYS A 56 -3.18 9.41 -6.15
C LYS A 56 -2.96 10.49 -7.23
N LYS A 57 -2.17 11.54 -6.94
CA LYS A 57 -1.93 12.65 -7.87
C LYS A 57 -0.82 12.26 -8.85
N ALA A 58 -1.05 12.53 -10.13
CA ALA A 58 -0.03 12.41 -11.16
C ALA A 58 1.21 13.26 -10.80
N PRO A 59 2.42 12.82 -11.19
CA PRO A 59 3.65 13.57 -10.92
C PRO A 59 3.47 15.01 -11.42
N THR A 60 3.55 15.96 -10.50
CA THR A 60 3.26 17.37 -10.79
C THR A 60 4.48 18.01 -11.46
N GLY A 61 4.79 17.58 -12.69
CA GLY A 61 5.82 18.16 -13.56
C GLY A 61 7.22 18.30 -12.92
N PRO A 62 8.16 18.99 -13.60
CA PRO A 62 9.43 19.38 -12.99
C PRO A 62 9.18 20.36 -11.83
N PHE A 63 9.99 20.23 -10.79
CA PHE A 63 9.91 21.05 -9.59
C PHE A 63 10.04 22.55 -9.92
N ASP A 64 8.99 23.33 -9.63
CA ASP A 64 8.96 24.78 -9.79
C ASP A 64 9.00 25.47 -8.42
N ARG A 65 10.15 26.07 -8.11
CA ARG A 65 10.43 26.74 -6.84
C ARG A 65 9.54 27.98 -6.62
N GLU A 66 9.22 28.73 -7.67
CA GLU A 66 8.40 29.95 -7.54
C GLU A 66 6.96 29.59 -7.20
N LYS A 67 6.44 28.53 -7.83
CA LYS A 67 5.11 27.99 -7.55
C LYS A 67 4.99 27.50 -6.11
N LEU A 68 6.01 26.82 -5.58
CA LEU A 68 6.04 26.37 -4.18
C LEU A 68 6.01 27.56 -3.22
N LEU A 69 6.90 28.54 -3.41
CA LEU A 69 6.96 29.73 -2.55
C LEU A 69 5.64 30.49 -2.53
N ARG A 70 4.98 30.64 -3.68
CA ARG A 70 3.66 31.27 -3.78
C ARG A 70 2.58 30.46 -3.04
N TYR A 71 2.58 29.14 -3.15
CA TYR A 71 1.64 28.29 -2.42
C TYR A 71 1.78 28.45 -0.90
N VAL A 72 3.00 28.33 -0.36
CA VAL A 72 3.17 28.44 1.10
C VAL A 72 2.92 29.86 1.60
N HIS A 73 3.30 30.91 0.85
CA HIS A 73 2.94 32.27 1.22
C HIS A 73 1.42 32.53 1.17
N CYS A 74 0.70 31.96 0.21
CA CYS A 74 -0.73 32.17 0.07
C CYS A 74 -1.50 31.48 1.21
N GLU A 75 -1.19 30.21 1.52
CA GLU A 75 -1.88 29.48 2.60
C GLU A 75 -1.60 30.08 3.98
N PHE A 76 -0.38 30.57 4.22
CA PHE A 76 -0.02 31.19 5.49
C PHE A 76 -0.75 32.52 5.73
N PHE A 77 -1.07 33.26 4.66
CA PHE A 77 -1.79 34.54 4.75
C PHE A 77 -3.31 34.38 4.74
N THR A 78 -3.86 33.30 4.18
CA THR A 78 -5.31 33.03 4.23
C THR A 78 -5.77 32.43 5.56
N SER A 79 -4.86 31.91 6.37
CA SER A 79 -5.17 31.27 7.66
C SER A 79 -4.98 32.19 8.88
N GLN A 80 -4.84 33.51 8.66
CA GLN A 80 -4.81 34.52 9.74
C GLN A 80 -6.01 35.46 9.68
#